data_AF-K1T7M0-F1
#
_entry.id   AF-K1T7M0-F1
#
_cell.length_a   1.000
_cell.length_b   1.000
_cell.length_c   1.000
_cell.angle_alpha   90.00
_cell.angle_beta   90.00
_cell.angle_gamma   90.00
#
_symmetry.space_group_name_H-M   'P 1'
#
loop_
_entity.id
_entity.type
_entity.pdbx_description
1 polymer ?
#
loop_
_entity_poly.entity_id
_entity_poly.type
_entity_poly.pdbx_seq_one_letter_code
_entity_poly.pdbx_strand_id
1 'polypeptide(L)'
;MLVLEEKLIGVEIKSDADTYARLARQVKDYNKFFDYNYVVVGSSHSKHIEEHVPEYWGIIEAISKEESVEFNVLREPEINKRAQRTYKMKRKLSILWRPELSHIQEINGMPKYKQRSKDF
;
A
#
# COMPACT_ATOMS: atom_id res chain seq x y z
N MET A 1 1.20 5.39 -0.06
CA MET A 1 1.42 4.65 1.20
C MET A 1 1.22 5.62 2.35
N LEU A 2 0.59 5.17 3.43
CA LEU A 2 0.48 5.90 4.69
C LEU A 2 1.26 5.15 5.77
N VAL A 3 1.96 5.89 6.61
CA VAL A 3 2.72 5.37 7.76
C VAL A 3 2.03 5.84 9.02
N LEU A 4 1.54 4.88 9.81
CA LEU A 4 0.99 5.10 11.14
C LEU A 4 1.92 4.48 12.18
N GLU A 5 1.74 4.82 13.44
CA GLU A 5 2.62 4.42 14.56
C GLU A 5 2.95 2.91 14.55
N GLU A 6 1.96 2.05 14.30
CA GLU A 6 2.15 0.59 14.30
C GLU A 6 1.80 -0.10 12.97
N LYS A 7 1.39 0.68 11.95
CA LYS A 7 0.70 0.13 10.76
C LYS A 7 1.16 0.83 9.49
N LEU A 8 1.38 0.03 8.44
CA LEU A 8 1.58 0.54 7.09
C LEU A 8 0.33 0.28 6.25
N ILE A 9 -0.16 1.35 5.60
CA ILE A 9 -1.32 1.28 4.71
C ILE A 9 -0.86 1.50 3.27
N GLY A 10 -1.13 0.52 2.42
CA GLY A 10 -0.99 0.66 0.97
C GLY A 10 -2.17 1.43 0.41
N VAL A 11 -1.93 2.36 -0.51
CA VAL A 11 -2.99 3.11 -1.21
C VAL A 11 -2.68 3.06 -2.69
N GLU A 12 -3.54 2.38 -3.45
CA GLU A 12 -3.46 2.33 -4.91
C GLU A 12 -4.54 3.26 -5.50
N ILE A 13 -4.17 4.18 -6.39
CA ILE A 13 -5.10 5.16 -6.97
C ILE A 13 -5.34 4.80 -8.44
N LYS A 14 -6.60 4.78 -8.86
CA LYS A 14 -7.05 4.60 -10.24
C LYS A 14 -8.02 5.71 -10.61
N SER A 15 -7.60 6.57 -11.53
CA SER A 15 -8.46 7.59 -12.13
C SER A 15 -9.49 6.98 -13.08
N ASP A 16 -10.44 7.79 -13.53
CA ASP A 16 -11.43 7.35 -14.52
C ASP A 16 -10.84 7.04 -15.91
N ALA A 17 -9.59 7.40 -16.17
CA ALA A 17 -8.91 7.04 -17.42
C ALA A 17 -8.11 5.73 -17.29
N ASP A 18 -7.95 5.18 -16.08
CA ASP A 18 -7.13 4.01 -15.84
C ASP A 18 -7.83 2.71 -16.20
N THR A 19 -7.04 1.72 -16.65
CA THR A 19 -7.53 0.34 -16.82
C THR A 19 -7.04 -0.54 -15.67
N TYR A 20 -7.74 -1.65 -15.43
CA TYR A 20 -7.35 -2.62 -14.41
C TYR A 20 -6.29 -3.63 -14.85
N ALA A 21 -5.67 -3.45 -16.02
CA ALA A 21 -4.72 -4.40 -16.60
C ALA A 21 -3.56 -4.79 -15.66
N ARG A 22 -3.15 -3.88 -14.75
CA ARG A 22 -2.08 -4.12 -13.78
C ARG A 22 -2.57 -4.44 -12.37
N LEU A 23 -3.85 -4.23 -12.09
CA LEU A 23 -4.40 -4.23 -10.73
C LEU A 23 -4.22 -5.59 -10.04
N ALA A 24 -4.45 -6.69 -10.74
CA ALA A 24 -4.26 -8.03 -10.19
C ALA A 24 -2.82 -8.30 -9.68
N ARG A 25 -1.81 -7.76 -10.38
CA ARG A 25 -0.41 -7.85 -9.94
C ARG A 25 -0.15 -6.91 -8.76
N GLN A 26 -0.66 -5.68 -8.82
CA GLN A 26 -0.52 -4.69 -7.75
C GLN A 26 -1.15 -5.20 -6.45
N VAL A 27 -2.33 -5.79 -6.49
CA VAL A 27 -2.98 -6.44 -5.34
C VAL A 27 -2.05 -7.48 -4.72
N LYS A 28 -1.44 -8.35 -5.52
CA LYS A 28 -0.50 -9.36 -5.02
C LYS A 28 0.71 -8.71 -4.37
N ASP A 29 1.26 -7.65 -4.94
CA ASP A 29 2.46 -7.00 -4.43
C ASP A 29 2.17 -6.22 -3.15
N TYR A 30 1.11 -5.40 -3.12
CA TYR A 30 0.68 -4.66 -1.92
C TYR A 30 0.37 -5.60 -0.74
N ASN A 31 -0.29 -6.73 -1.02
CA ASN A 31 -0.58 -7.75 0.00
C ASN A 31 0.68 -8.36 0.64
N LYS A 32 1.87 -8.22 0.05
CA LYS A 32 3.13 -8.69 0.63
C LYS A 32 3.70 -7.75 1.69
N PHE A 33 3.33 -6.47 1.66
CA PHE A 33 4.04 -5.40 2.37
C PHE A 33 3.19 -4.68 3.41
N PHE A 34 1.91 -4.45 3.12
CA PHE A 34 1.06 -3.57 3.90
C PHE A 34 0.10 -4.32 4.82
N ASP A 35 -0.11 -3.76 6.01
CA ASP A 35 -1.04 -4.27 7.03
C ASP A 35 -2.49 -4.07 6.60
N TYR A 36 -2.76 -2.97 5.90
CA TYR A 36 -4.06 -2.63 5.31
C TYR A 36 -3.82 -2.10 3.90
N ASN A 37 -4.80 -2.23 3.03
CA ASN A 37 -4.72 -1.67 1.68
C ASN A 37 -6.03 -0.99 1.32
N TYR A 38 -5.92 0.17 0.69
CA TYR A 38 -7.02 0.83 0.00
C TYR A 38 -6.78 0.81 -1.50
N VAL A 39 -7.88 0.73 -2.24
CA VAL A 39 -7.93 1.23 -3.61
C VAL A 39 -8.81 2.49 -3.64
N VAL A 40 -8.31 3.54 -4.28
CA VAL A 40 -9.05 4.79 -4.52
C VAL A 40 -9.43 4.80 -5.99
N VAL A 41 -10.72 4.91 -6.29
CA VAL A 41 -11.25 4.88 -7.66
C VAL A 41 -12.09 6.11 -7.98
N GLY A 42 -12.07 6.55 -9.23
CA GLY A 42 -13.04 7.54 -9.71
C GLY A 42 -14.46 6.96 -9.79
N SER A 43 -15.45 7.85 -9.86
CA SER A 43 -16.88 7.51 -9.82
C SER A 43 -17.32 6.56 -10.93
N SER A 44 -16.64 6.55 -12.08
CA SER A 44 -16.97 5.68 -13.21
C SER A 44 -16.57 4.22 -12.94
N HIS A 45 -15.63 4.02 -12.01
CA HIS A 45 -14.96 2.75 -11.70
C HIS A 45 -15.44 2.12 -10.39
N SER A 46 -16.27 2.81 -9.60
CA SER A 46 -16.70 2.34 -8.28
C SER A 46 -17.56 1.08 -8.32
N LYS A 47 -18.30 0.84 -9.42
CA LYS A 47 -19.23 -0.31 -9.51
C LYS A 47 -18.57 -1.68 -9.68
N HIS A 48 -17.36 -1.75 -10.25
CA HIS A 48 -16.69 -3.03 -10.57
C HIS A 48 -15.40 -3.26 -9.80
N ILE A 49 -14.90 -2.26 -9.07
CA ILE A 49 -13.63 -2.40 -8.36
C ILE A 49 -13.66 -3.52 -7.31
N GLU A 50 -14.81 -3.74 -6.68
CA GLU A 50 -15.02 -4.81 -5.69
C GLU A 50 -14.66 -6.20 -6.24
N GLU A 51 -14.86 -6.45 -7.53
CA GLU A 51 -14.54 -7.72 -8.19
C GLU A 51 -13.03 -7.89 -8.42
N HIS A 52 -12.26 -6.80 -8.42
CA HIS A 52 -10.84 -6.79 -8.75
C HIS A 52 -9.92 -6.74 -7.52
N VAL A 53 -10.46 -6.42 -6.35
CA VAL A 53 -9.70 -6.36 -5.09
C VAL A 53 -10.26 -7.34 -4.06
N PRO A 54 -9.43 -7.93 -3.19
CA PRO A 54 -9.90 -8.80 -2.12
C PRO A 54 -10.87 -8.09 -1.17
N GLU A 55 -11.77 -8.84 -0.53
CA GLU A 55 -12.78 -8.31 0.41
C GLU A 55 -12.18 -7.46 1.54
N TYR A 56 -10.97 -7.81 2.00
CA TYR A 56 -10.28 -7.10 3.07
C TYR A 56 -9.58 -5.81 2.62
N TRP A 57 -9.65 -5.41 1.35
CA TRP A 57 -9.17 -4.10 0.89
C TRP A 57 -10.23 -3.03 1.13
N GLY A 58 -9.85 -1.87 1.63
CA GLY A 58 -10.74 -0.73 1.67
C GLY A 58 -10.96 -0.14 0.27
N ILE A 59 -12.10 0.49 0.06
CA ILE A 59 -12.46 1.16 -1.19
C ILE A 59 -12.89 2.58 -0.87
N ILE A 60 -12.23 3.53 -1.52
CA ILE A 60 -12.58 4.95 -1.46
C ILE A 60 -12.96 5.40 -2.86
N GLU A 61 -14.13 6.00 -3.00
CA GLU A 61 -14.54 6.69 -4.20
C GLU A 61 -14.07 8.15 -4.13
N ALA A 62 -13.36 8.60 -5.16
CA ALA A 62 -12.96 9.98 -5.34
C ALA A 62 -13.87 10.63 -6.37
N ILE A 63 -14.74 11.52 -5.90
CA ILE A 63 -15.76 12.20 -6.70
C ILE A 63 -15.23 13.58 -7.06
N SER A 64 -14.95 13.80 -8.35
CA SER A 64 -14.57 15.12 -8.85
C SER A 64 -15.78 16.05 -8.87
N LYS A 65 -15.65 17.22 -8.25
CA LYS A 65 -16.55 18.38 -8.37
C LYS A 65 -15.84 19.49 -9.17
N GLU A 66 -16.51 20.60 -9.43
CA GLU A 66 -15.94 21.70 -10.23
C GLU A 66 -14.65 22.29 -9.63
N GLU A 67 -14.57 22.43 -8.30
CA GLU A 67 -13.42 23.04 -7.61
C GLU A 67 -12.82 22.16 -6.50
N SER A 68 -13.33 20.94 -6.32
CA SER A 68 -12.91 20.07 -5.21
C SER A 68 -13.01 18.59 -5.56
N VAL A 69 -12.42 17.77 -4.70
CA VAL A 69 -12.58 16.33 -4.72
C VAL A 69 -13.20 15.91 -3.40
N GLU A 70 -14.33 15.23 -3.48
CA GLU A 70 -15.00 14.63 -2.33
C GLU A 70 -14.60 13.15 -2.25
N PHE A 71 -14.31 12.66 -1.04
CA PHE A 71 -13.93 11.27 -0.81
C PHE A 71 -15.03 10.55 -0.04
N ASN A 72 -15.53 9.47 -0.59
CA ASN A 72 -16.53 8.62 0.03
C ASN A 72 -15.95 7.23 0.31
N VAL A 73 -15.98 6.78 1.57
CA VAL A 73 -15.49 5.44 1.93
C VAL A 73 -16.61 4.44 1.68
N LEU A 74 -16.47 3.65 0.61
CA LEU A 74 -17.43 2.60 0.25
C LEU A 74 -17.22 1.33 1.08
N ARG A 75 -15.96 1.05 1.44
CA ARG A 75 -15.58 -0.11 2.25
C ARG A 75 -14.38 0.20 3.12
N GLU A 76 -14.50 -0.07 4.41
CA GLU A 76 -13.36 -0.01 5.35
C GLU A 76 -12.40 -1.20 5.11
N PRO A 77 -11.08 -1.01 5.24
CA PRO A 77 -10.11 -2.06 5.03
C PRO A 77 -10.07 -2.96 6.27
N GLU A 78 -9.86 -4.24 6.04
CA GLU A 78 -9.53 -5.17 7.10
C GLU A 78 -8.05 -5.50 7.11
N ILE A 79 -7.61 -6.10 8.21
CA ILE A 79 -6.22 -6.46 8.38
C ILE A 79 -5.82 -7.54 7.37
N ASN A 80 -4.79 -7.26 6.59
CA ASN A 80 -4.20 -8.20 5.66
C ASN A 80 -3.39 -9.27 6.41
N LYS A 81 -4.04 -10.39 6.73
CA LYS A 81 -3.42 -11.54 7.42
C LYS A 81 -2.22 -12.12 6.65
N ARG A 82 -2.12 -11.91 5.33
CA ARG A 82 -0.94 -12.36 4.55
C ARG A 82 0.30 -11.54 4.86
N ALA A 83 0.19 -10.22 4.99
CA ALA A 83 1.33 -9.41 5.44
C ALA A 83 1.80 -9.81 6.85
N GLN A 84 0.87 -10.27 7.69
CA GLN A 84 1.21 -10.77 9.03
C GLN A 84 1.86 -12.16 9.01
N ARG A 85 1.51 -13.03 8.06
CA ARG A 85 2.00 -14.42 8.00
C ARG A 85 3.28 -14.58 7.19
N THR A 86 3.55 -13.68 6.24
CA THR A 86 4.67 -13.78 5.30
C THR A 86 5.84 -12.87 5.71
N TYR A 87 6.75 -13.36 6.57
CA TYR A 87 8.05 -12.73 6.92
C TYR A 87 7.96 -11.21 7.26
N LYS A 88 7.27 -10.94 8.38
CA LYS A 88 6.70 -9.67 8.89
C LYS A 88 7.55 -8.40 8.84
N MET A 89 8.89 -8.49 8.92
CA MET A 89 9.76 -7.32 9.08
C MET A 89 10.69 -7.10 7.88
N LYS A 90 11.36 -8.15 7.38
CA LYS A 90 12.29 -8.01 6.24
C LYS A 90 11.62 -7.39 5.01
N ARG A 91 10.37 -7.78 4.72
CA ARG A 91 9.62 -7.21 3.59
C ARG A 91 9.26 -5.75 3.80
N LYS A 92 8.79 -5.38 5.00
CA LYS A 92 8.50 -3.97 5.33
C LYS A 92 9.77 -3.12 5.26
N LEU A 93 10.88 -3.60 5.83
CA LEU A 93 12.18 -2.95 5.74
C LEU A 93 12.70 -2.85 4.30
N SER A 94 12.36 -3.80 3.43
CA SER A 94 12.81 -3.75 2.02
C SER A 94 12.25 -2.56 1.23
N ILE A 95 11.11 -2.01 1.68
CA ILE A 95 10.49 -0.80 1.10
C ILE A 95 11.39 0.42 1.29
N LEU A 96 11.99 0.55 2.48
CA LEU A 96 12.88 1.68 2.82
C LEU A 96 14.01 1.78 1.83
N TRP A 97 14.34 2.98 1.37
CA TRP A 97 15.52 3.20 0.55
C TRP A 97 16.80 2.85 1.32
N ARG A 98 17.88 2.55 0.60
CA ARG A 98 19.15 2.21 1.25
C ARG A 98 19.65 3.31 2.21
N PRO A 99 19.56 4.61 1.87
CA PRO A 99 19.93 5.67 2.82
C PRO A 99 19.08 5.68 4.07
N GLU A 100 17.76 5.48 3.96
CA GLU A 100 16.84 5.44 5.10
C GLU A 100 17.18 4.28 6.04
N LEU A 101 17.39 3.08 5.47
CA LEU A 101 17.79 1.91 6.25
C LEU A 101 19.16 2.11 6.92
N SER A 102 20.12 2.71 6.22
CA SER A 102 21.45 3.01 6.79
C SER A 102 21.38 4.06 7.89
N HIS A 103 20.46 5.02 7.80
CA HIS A 103 20.27 6.04 8.82
C HIS A 103 19.64 5.44 10.09
N ILE A 104 18.65 4.55 9.94
CA ILE A 104 18.07 3.81 11.06
C ILE A 104 19.13 2.95 11.75
N GLN A 105 19.99 2.27 10.99
CA GLN A 105 21.12 1.51 11.55
C GLN A 105 22.03 2.40 12.39
N GLU A 106 22.37 3.59 11.89
CA GLU A 106 23.21 4.56 12.60
C GLU A 106 22.59 5.04 13.91
N ILE A 107 21.30 5.41 13.90
CA ILE A 107 20.56 5.81 15.11
C ILE A 107 20.60 4.71 16.18
N ASN A 108 20.57 3.44 15.76
CA ASN A 108 20.57 2.28 16.66
C ASN A 108 21.98 1.72 16.94
N GLY A 109 23.06 2.42 16.55
CA GLY A 109 24.44 1.97 16.78
C GLY A 109 24.83 0.69 16.02
N MET A 110 24.12 0.36 14.94
CA MET A 110 24.34 -0.85 14.14
C MET A 110 25.41 -0.63 13.05
N PRO A 111 26.14 -1.69 12.63
CA PRO A 111 27.10 -1.60 11.54
C PRO A 111 26.47 -1.17 10.21
N LYS A 112 27.14 -0.28 9.47
CA LYS A 112 26.70 0.18 8.14
C LYS A 112 27.12 -0.82 7.07
N TYR A 113 26.16 -1.44 6.38
CA TYR A 113 26.44 -2.37 5.27
C TYR A 113 26.39 -1.69 3.90
N LYS A 114 27.12 -0.58 3.73
CA LYS A 114 27.03 0.30 2.53
C LYS A 114 27.30 -0.42 1.19
N GLN A 115 28.12 -1.46 1.21
CA GLN A 115 28.52 -2.23 0.02
C GLN A 115 27.69 -3.51 -0.20
N ARG A 116 26.70 -3.79 0.65
CA ARG A 116 25.88 -5.00 0.56
C ARG A 116 24.47 -4.68 0.07
N SER A 117 23.79 -5.70 -0.45
CA SER A 117 22.38 -5.59 -0.83
C SER A 117 21.49 -5.46 0.42
N LYS A 118 20.23 -5.01 0.26
CA LYS A 118 19.27 -4.98 1.38
C LYS A 118 18.90 -6.39 1.90
N ASP A 119 19.19 -7.42 1.10
CA ASP A 119 18.86 -8.81 1.42
C ASP A 119 19.97 -9.56 2.16
N PHE A 120 21.19 -8.99 2.19
CA PHE A 120 22.35 -9.49 2.91
C PHE A 120 22.12 -9.45 4.42
#